data_AF-A0A3E1NJ12-F1
#
_entry.id   AF-A0A3E1NJ12-F1
#
_cell.length_a   1.000
_cell.length_b   1.000
_cell.length_c   1.000
_cell.angle_alpha   90.00
_cell.angle_beta   90.00
_cell.angle_gamma   90.00
#
_symmetry.space_group_name_H-M   'P 1'
#
loop_
_entity.id
_entity.type
_entity.pdbx_description
1 polymer ?
#
loop_
_entity_poly.entity_id
_entity_poly.type
_entity_poly.pdbx_seq_one_letter_code
_entity_poly.pdbx_strand_id
1 'polypeptide(L)'
;MLTIDETGMPKAPTLKQLLDRDVSLLYTRDKSPNKEMYIKEVGVIYYLGDPKGPCLQEGLSEKEALKKAIENFDLPKNYQPDILVWKLIKRYYNQKAGAGMEAVLNIKRGIHNVALAASKLNELLNDKLSDGASLEDVPVVIGYMKQINDLANQFPNTIKALNVAEENLLYEQENVAGRGGVEITSSMIEE
;
A
#
# COMPACT_ATOMS: atom_id res chain seq x y z
N MET A 1 16.75 -7.12 1.77
CA MET A 1 16.72 -7.57 0.36
C MET A 1 17.02 -6.44 -0.62
N LEU A 2 16.41 -5.27 -0.48
CA LEU A 2 16.62 -4.09 -1.34
C LEU A 2 17.05 -2.89 -0.48
N THR A 3 17.73 -1.92 -1.09
CA THR A 3 18.12 -0.66 -0.43
C THR A 3 17.17 0.46 -0.85
N ILE A 4 16.42 0.97 0.11
CA ILE A 4 15.57 2.15 0.00
C ILE A 4 16.08 3.13 1.06
N ASP A 5 16.27 4.40 0.70
CA ASP A 5 16.67 5.41 1.68
C ASP A 5 15.47 5.91 2.52
N GLU A 6 15.76 6.79 3.48
CA GLU A 6 14.76 7.34 4.41
C GLU A 6 13.66 8.14 3.70
N THR A 7 13.91 8.62 2.49
CA THR A 7 12.94 9.36 1.67
C THR A 7 12.07 8.43 0.82
N GLY A 8 12.28 7.12 0.89
CA GLY A 8 11.60 6.14 0.04
C GLY A 8 12.23 5.98 -1.34
N MET A 9 13.45 6.51 -1.56
CA MET A 9 14.11 6.45 -2.86
C MET A 9 15.00 5.20 -2.97
N PRO A 10 14.86 4.40 -4.04
CA PRO A 10 15.70 3.25 -4.30
C PRO A 10 17.18 3.61 -4.50
N LYS A 11 18.07 2.73 -4.03
CA LYS A 11 19.53 2.84 -4.24
C LYS A 11 20.10 1.56 -4.85
N ALA A 12 21.34 1.68 -5.32
CA ALA A 12 22.14 0.54 -5.74
C ALA A 12 22.24 -0.53 -4.63
N PRO A 13 22.34 -1.82 -4.99
CA PRO A 13 22.45 -2.88 -4.01
C PRO A 13 23.82 -2.85 -3.34
N THR A 14 23.88 -3.27 -2.08
CA THR A 14 25.14 -3.53 -1.40
C THR A 14 25.77 -4.82 -1.89
N LEU A 15 27.09 -5.01 -1.67
CA LEU A 15 27.79 -6.25 -2.02
C LEU A 15 27.11 -7.50 -1.42
N LYS A 16 26.60 -7.40 -0.18
CA LYS A 16 25.88 -8.48 0.48
C LYS A 16 24.56 -8.81 -0.21
N GLN A 17 23.83 -7.81 -0.70
CA GLN A 17 22.57 -8.02 -1.41
C GLN A 17 22.79 -8.67 -2.78
N LEU A 18 23.91 -8.38 -3.44
CA LEU A 18 24.29 -9.02 -4.72
C LEU A 18 24.61 -10.52 -4.58
N LEU A 19 24.76 -11.05 -3.37
CA LEU A 19 24.83 -12.49 -3.14
C LEU A 19 23.47 -13.19 -3.33
N ASP A 20 22.36 -12.46 -3.23
CA ASP A 20 21.05 -12.99 -3.56
C ASP A 20 20.91 -13.09 -5.09
N ARG A 21 20.66 -14.31 -5.58
CA ARG A 21 20.54 -14.58 -7.01
C ARG A 21 19.51 -13.69 -7.71
N ASP A 22 18.33 -13.49 -7.11
CA ASP A 22 17.26 -12.73 -7.76
C ASP A 22 17.63 -11.24 -7.82
N VAL A 23 18.24 -10.69 -6.76
CA VAL A 23 18.72 -9.30 -6.72
C VAL A 23 19.87 -9.09 -7.72
N SER A 24 20.80 -10.04 -7.77
CA SER A 24 21.91 -10.02 -8.74
C SER A 24 21.41 -10.06 -10.17
N LEU A 25 20.42 -10.91 -10.48
CA LEU A 25 19.78 -10.97 -11.80
C LEU A 25 19.08 -9.64 -12.14
N LEU A 26 18.33 -9.05 -11.20
CA LEU A 26 17.69 -7.75 -11.40
C LEU A 26 18.72 -6.64 -11.68
N TYR A 27 19.84 -6.64 -10.98
CA TYR A 27 20.90 -5.64 -11.16
C TYR A 27 21.72 -5.83 -12.45
N THR A 28 21.99 -7.07 -12.83
CA THR A 28 22.85 -7.39 -13.97
C THR A 28 22.11 -7.38 -15.31
N ARG A 29 20.78 -7.51 -15.32
CA ARG A 29 19.98 -7.39 -16.55
C ARG A 29 19.95 -5.98 -17.10
N ASP A 30 20.01 -4.98 -16.23
CA ASP A 30 20.14 -3.60 -16.65
C ASP A 30 21.55 -3.36 -17.18
N LYS A 31 21.65 -3.01 -18.47
CA LYS A 31 22.92 -2.73 -19.15
C LYS A 31 23.22 -1.23 -19.26
N SER A 32 22.34 -0.36 -18.74
CA SER A 32 22.61 1.07 -18.75
C SER A 32 23.82 1.40 -17.86
N PRO A 33 24.62 2.43 -18.21
CA PRO A 33 25.79 2.81 -17.42
C PRO A 33 25.45 3.18 -15.97
N ASN A 34 24.29 3.81 -15.76
CA ASN A 34 23.81 4.33 -14.49
C ASN A 34 22.87 3.37 -13.73
N LYS A 35 22.57 2.19 -14.29
CA LYS A 35 21.63 1.22 -13.68
C LYS A 35 20.24 1.79 -13.42
N GLU A 36 19.77 2.66 -14.31
CA GLU A 36 18.53 3.40 -14.14
C GLU A 36 17.31 2.48 -14.09
N MET A 37 17.21 1.50 -14.98
CA MET A 37 16.08 0.58 -15.00
C MET A 37 16.04 -0.26 -13.72
N TYR A 38 17.19 -0.68 -13.20
CA TYR A 38 17.27 -1.34 -11.90
C TYR A 38 16.66 -0.46 -10.80
N ILE A 39 17.05 0.81 -10.71
CA ILE A 39 16.53 1.75 -9.69
C ILE A 39 15.01 1.91 -9.83
N LYS A 40 14.51 2.06 -11.06
CA LYS A 40 13.08 2.18 -11.36
C LYS A 40 12.30 0.92 -10.94
N GLU A 41 12.80 -0.26 -11.24
CA GLU A 41 12.16 -1.54 -10.88
C GLU A 41 12.22 -1.81 -9.37
N VAL A 42 13.28 -1.40 -8.68
CA VAL A 42 13.31 -1.42 -7.21
C VAL A 42 12.25 -0.48 -6.63
N GLY A 43 12.00 0.66 -7.26
CA GLY A 43 10.89 1.55 -6.93
C GLY A 43 9.52 0.87 -7.04
N VAL A 44 9.30 0.11 -8.12
CA VAL A 44 8.10 -0.73 -8.28
C VAL A 44 8.01 -1.77 -7.15
N ILE A 45 9.11 -2.45 -6.82
CA ILE A 45 9.11 -3.45 -5.74
C ILE A 45 8.79 -2.80 -4.39
N TYR A 46 9.30 -1.60 -4.13
CA TYR A 46 9.00 -0.84 -2.92
C TYR A 46 7.51 -0.45 -2.86
N TYR A 47 6.96 0.11 -3.93
CA TYR A 47 5.56 0.58 -3.96
C TYR A 47 4.55 -0.57 -3.85
N LEU A 48 4.82 -1.71 -4.48
CA LEU A 48 3.89 -2.84 -4.48
C LEU A 48 4.16 -3.83 -3.34
N GLY A 49 5.37 -3.84 -2.80
CA GLY A 49 5.83 -4.89 -1.88
C GLY A 49 6.10 -4.42 -0.46
N ASP A 50 6.31 -3.13 -0.19
CA ASP A 50 6.59 -2.68 1.18
C ASP A 50 5.29 -2.50 1.97
N PRO A 51 5.05 -3.27 3.05
CA PRO A 51 3.86 -3.08 3.88
C PRO A 51 3.77 -1.69 4.48
N LYS A 52 4.90 -1.03 4.76
CA LYS A 52 4.96 0.34 5.28
C LYS A 52 5.15 1.38 4.16
N GLY A 53 5.17 0.95 2.90
CA GLY A 53 5.30 1.82 1.74
C GLY A 53 4.02 2.62 1.46
N PRO A 54 4.14 3.71 0.69
CA PRO A 54 3.06 4.68 0.51
C PRO A 54 1.79 4.04 -0.10
N CYS A 55 1.91 3.22 -1.14
CA CYS A 55 0.74 2.66 -1.82
C CYS A 55 -0.04 1.67 -0.94
N LEU A 56 0.66 0.79 -0.21
CA LEU A 56 0.00 -0.19 0.65
C LEU A 56 -0.62 0.51 1.87
N GLN A 57 0.03 1.52 2.43
CA GLN A 57 -0.51 2.35 3.51
C GLN A 57 -1.68 3.23 3.09
N GLU A 58 -1.81 3.56 1.81
CA GLU A 58 -3.00 4.21 1.24
C GLU A 58 -4.13 3.19 0.94
N GLY A 59 -3.87 1.89 1.04
CA GLY A 59 -4.85 0.85 0.73
C GLY A 59 -5.07 0.63 -0.77
N LEU A 60 -4.16 1.12 -1.61
CA LEU A 60 -4.28 1.02 -3.06
C LEU A 60 -4.30 -0.44 -3.54
N SER A 61 -5.05 -0.69 -4.63
CA SER A 61 -4.95 -1.93 -5.38
C SER A 61 -3.60 -2.06 -6.09
N GLU A 62 -3.24 -3.28 -6.51
CA GLU A 62 -2.00 -3.51 -7.28
C GLU A 62 -1.94 -2.66 -8.56
N LYS A 63 -3.07 -2.47 -9.23
CA LYS A 63 -3.17 -1.67 -10.46
C LYS A 63 -2.92 -0.19 -10.19
N GLU A 64 -3.50 0.34 -9.11
CA GLU A 64 -3.28 1.74 -8.71
C GLU A 64 -1.85 1.96 -8.22
N ALA A 65 -1.32 1.04 -7.42
CA ALA A 65 0.06 1.07 -6.95
C ALA A 65 1.06 1.02 -8.12
N LEU A 66 0.82 0.16 -9.12
CA LEU A 66 1.64 0.10 -10.33
C LEU A 66 1.58 1.39 -11.13
N LYS A 67 0.38 1.96 -11.31
CA LYS A 67 0.23 3.25 -11.99
C LYS A 67 1.03 4.35 -11.27
N LYS A 68 0.90 4.42 -9.94
CA LYS A 68 1.62 5.40 -9.12
C LYS A 68 3.14 5.18 -9.17
N ALA A 69 3.59 3.92 -9.20
CA ALA A 69 5.01 3.59 -9.36
C ALA A 69 5.54 3.99 -10.74
N ILE A 70 4.77 3.75 -11.81
CA ILE A 70 5.13 4.16 -13.18
C ILE A 70 5.31 5.68 -13.25
N GLU A 71 4.39 6.44 -12.67
CA GLU A 71 4.44 7.90 -12.64
C GLU A 71 5.62 8.41 -11.79
N ASN A 72 5.79 7.90 -10.57
CA ASN A 72 6.80 8.41 -9.64
C ASN A 72 8.24 8.02 -9.99
N PHE A 73 8.44 6.88 -10.64
CA PHE A 73 9.77 6.41 -11.04
C PHE A 73 10.01 6.55 -12.55
N ASP A 74 9.15 7.28 -13.27
CA ASP A 74 9.34 7.57 -14.70
C ASP A 74 9.56 6.30 -15.55
N LEU A 75 8.72 5.28 -15.35
CA LEU A 75 8.72 4.08 -16.18
C LEU A 75 7.94 4.31 -17.48
N PRO A 76 8.19 3.51 -18.54
CA PRO A 76 7.32 3.48 -19.71
C PRO A 76 5.87 3.26 -19.32
N LYS A 77 4.93 3.99 -19.95
CA LYS A 77 3.48 3.92 -19.63
C LYS A 77 2.88 2.51 -19.76
N ASN A 78 3.47 1.66 -20.60
CA ASN A 78 3.06 0.28 -20.84
C ASN A 78 3.88 -0.74 -20.03
N TYR A 79 4.72 -0.29 -19.10
CA TYR A 79 5.52 -1.17 -18.26
C TYR A 79 4.62 -2.16 -17.50
N GLN A 80 5.07 -3.41 -17.46
CA GLN A 80 4.46 -4.48 -16.67
C GLN A 80 5.57 -5.20 -15.91
N PRO A 81 5.42 -5.44 -14.60
CA PRO A 81 6.38 -6.23 -13.85
C PRO A 81 6.44 -7.66 -14.43
N ASP A 82 7.64 -8.14 -14.67
CA ASP A 82 7.85 -9.53 -15.11
C ASP A 82 7.87 -10.50 -13.92
N ILE A 83 8.07 -11.78 -14.21
CA ILE A 83 8.08 -12.86 -13.21
C ILE A 83 9.14 -12.61 -12.12
N LEU A 84 10.32 -12.07 -12.48
CA LEU A 84 11.38 -11.78 -11.51
C LEU A 84 10.96 -10.65 -10.56
N VAL A 85 10.39 -9.57 -11.10
CA VAL A 85 9.92 -8.44 -10.29
C VAL A 85 8.78 -8.86 -9.38
N TRP A 86 7.80 -9.62 -9.88
CA TRP A 86 6.71 -10.16 -9.06
C TRP A 86 7.19 -11.06 -7.93
N LYS A 87 8.18 -11.92 -8.22
CA LYS A 87 8.81 -12.76 -7.21
C LYS A 87 9.46 -11.91 -6.12
N LEU A 88 10.16 -10.85 -6.50
CA LEU A 88 10.80 -9.92 -5.55
C LEU A 88 9.78 -9.10 -4.75
N ILE A 89 8.69 -8.64 -5.36
CA ILE A 89 7.55 -8.01 -4.65
C ILE A 89 7.06 -8.90 -3.52
N LYS A 90 6.71 -10.15 -3.86
CA LYS A 90 6.19 -11.12 -2.88
C LYS A 90 7.22 -11.42 -1.78
N ARG A 91 8.50 -11.61 -2.14
CA ARG A 91 9.57 -11.83 -1.15
C ARG A 91 9.77 -10.62 -0.24
N TYR A 92 9.65 -9.40 -0.77
CA TYR A 92 9.83 -8.18 0.00
C TYR A 92 8.70 -7.99 1.01
N TYR A 93 7.47 -8.21 0.57
CA TYR A 93 6.29 -8.19 1.43
C TYR A 93 6.42 -9.21 2.56
N ASN A 94 6.69 -10.48 2.23
CA ASN A 94 6.76 -11.56 3.22
C ASN A 94 7.90 -11.40 4.24
N GLN A 95 8.96 -10.65 3.91
CA GLN A 95 10.04 -10.36 4.87
C GLN A 95 9.66 -9.29 5.90
N LYS A 96 8.66 -8.47 5.59
CA LYS A 96 8.29 -7.28 6.38
C LYS A 96 6.90 -7.37 7.00
N ALA A 97 6.01 -8.18 6.43
CA ALA A 97 4.63 -8.33 6.90
C ALA A 97 4.53 -9.45 7.94
N GLY A 98 4.10 -9.08 9.16
CA GLY A 98 3.55 -10.00 10.16
C GLY A 98 2.03 -10.03 10.11
N ALA A 99 1.41 -10.84 10.97
CA ALA A 99 -0.04 -11.01 11.01
C ALA A 99 -0.79 -9.70 11.35
N GLY A 100 -0.28 -8.91 12.31
CA GLY A 100 -0.87 -7.61 12.64
C GLY A 100 -0.78 -6.62 11.48
N MET A 101 0.34 -6.61 10.75
CA MET A 101 0.50 -5.74 9.58
C MET A 101 -0.49 -6.11 8.47
N GLU A 102 -0.70 -7.40 8.24
CA GLU A 102 -1.68 -7.86 7.26
C GLU A 102 -3.12 -7.45 7.62
N ALA A 103 -3.48 -7.52 8.91
CA ALA A 103 -4.77 -7.04 9.39
C ALA A 103 -4.96 -5.53 9.14
N VAL A 104 -3.95 -4.72 9.49
CA VAL A 104 -3.95 -3.27 9.24
C VAL A 104 -4.13 -2.96 7.75
N LEU A 105 -3.35 -3.61 6.89
CA LEU A 105 -3.42 -3.38 5.44
C LEU A 105 -4.77 -3.78 4.84
N ASN A 106 -5.39 -4.86 5.33
CA ASN A 106 -6.72 -5.27 4.87
C ASN A 106 -7.80 -4.24 5.25
N ILE A 107 -7.71 -3.66 6.45
CA ILE A 107 -8.64 -2.59 6.86
C ILE A 107 -8.41 -1.34 5.99
N LYS A 108 -7.16 -0.94 5.74
CA LYS A 108 -6.83 0.22 4.87
C LYS A 108 -7.36 0.05 3.44
N ARG A 109 -7.19 -1.14 2.85
CA ARG A 109 -7.79 -1.49 1.54
C ARG A 109 -9.32 -1.40 1.57
N GLY A 110 -9.94 -1.86 2.66
CA GLY A 110 -11.38 -1.72 2.87
C GLY A 110 -11.83 -0.26 2.84
N ILE A 111 -11.16 0.62 3.58
CA ILE A 111 -11.44 2.07 3.62
C ILE A 111 -11.29 2.69 2.23
N HIS A 112 -10.20 2.38 1.51
CA HIS A 112 -9.98 2.87 0.14
C HIS A 112 -11.10 2.45 -0.81
N ASN A 113 -11.50 1.18 -0.77
CA ASN A 113 -12.59 0.67 -1.62
C ASN A 113 -13.94 1.34 -1.32
N VAL A 114 -14.27 1.57 -0.04
CA VAL A 114 -15.48 2.29 0.36
C VAL A 114 -15.43 3.72 -0.15
N ALA A 115 -14.27 4.39 -0.10
CA ALA A 115 -14.09 5.75 -0.62
C ALA A 115 -14.29 5.82 -2.14
N LEU A 116 -13.70 4.89 -2.89
CA LEU A 116 -13.90 4.78 -4.34
C LEU A 116 -15.37 4.53 -4.70
N ALA A 117 -16.04 3.62 -3.98
CA ALA A 117 -17.45 3.32 -4.19
C ALA A 117 -18.33 4.53 -3.93
N ALA A 118 -18.10 5.24 -2.81
CA ALA A 118 -18.82 6.47 -2.48
C ALA A 118 -18.59 7.57 -3.52
N SER A 119 -17.35 7.75 -3.99
CA SER A 119 -17.03 8.70 -5.06
C SER A 119 -17.79 8.37 -6.35
N LYS A 120 -17.80 7.09 -6.76
CA LYS A 120 -18.49 6.66 -7.98
C LYS A 120 -20.01 6.80 -7.87
N LEU A 121 -20.59 6.51 -6.72
CA LEU A 121 -22.02 6.71 -6.47
C LEU A 121 -22.39 8.20 -6.52
N ASN A 122 -21.55 9.08 -5.97
CA ASN A 122 -21.76 10.52 -6.05
C ASN A 122 -21.70 11.05 -7.50
N GLU A 123 -20.75 10.57 -8.31
CA GLU A 123 -20.70 10.90 -9.74
C GLU A 123 -21.99 10.49 -10.45
N LEU A 124 -22.42 9.23 -10.29
CA LEU A 124 -23.65 8.72 -10.91
C LEU A 124 -24.90 9.48 -10.47
N LEU A 125 -24.95 9.88 -9.19
CA LEU A 125 -26.03 10.71 -8.65
C LEU A 125 -26.03 12.09 -9.31
N ASN A 126 -24.87 12.74 -9.39
CA ASN A 126 -24.73 14.07 -10.01
C ASN A 126 -25.07 14.05 -11.49
N ASP A 127 -24.62 13.04 -12.24
CA ASP A 127 -24.95 12.86 -13.66
C ASP A 127 -26.47 12.76 -13.83
N LYS A 128 -27.13 11.88 -13.05
CA LYS A 128 -28.58 11.72 -13.10
C LYS A 128 -29.38 12.98 -12.75
N LEU A 129 -28.93 13.74 -11.77
CA LEU A 129 -29.57 15.00 -11.39
C LEU A 129 -29.36 16.09 -12.45
N SER A 130 -28.20 16.11 -13.10
CA SER A 130 -27.83 17.12 -14.11
C SER A 130 -28.53 16.89 -15.45
N ASP A 131 -28.78 15.63 -15.83
CA ASP A 131 -29.43 15.26 -17.10
C ASP A 131 -30.95 15.53 -17.12
N GLY A 132 -31.51 16.15 -16.07
CA GLY A 132 -32.94 16.42 -15.96
C GLY A 132 -33.73 15.18 -15.55
N ALA A 133 -33.43 14.67 -14.35
CA ALA A 133 -34.06 13.48 -13.77
C ALA A 133 -35.59 13.48 -13.96
N SER A 134 -36.10 12.41 -14.57
CA SER A 134 -37.54 12.19 -14.74
C SER A 134 -38.15 11.60 -13.46
N LEU A 135 -39.49 11.56 -13.37
CA LEU A 135 -40.20 10.88 -12.28
C LEU A 135 -39.80 9.41 -12.14
N GLU A 136 -39.40 8.76 -13.23
CA GLU A 136 -38.96 7.35 -13.26
C GLU A 136 -37.55 7.16 -12.67
N ASP A 137 -36.72 8.20 -12.66
CA ASP A 137 -35.36 8.17 -12.08
C ASP A 137 -35.35 8.35 -10.56
N VAL A 138 -36.46 8.84 -9.96
CA VAL A 138 -36.56 9.13 -8.52
C VAL A 138 -36.20 7.94 -7.62
N PRO A 139 -36.67 6.70 -7.87
CA PRO A 139 -36.27 5.53 -7.08
C PRO A 139 -34.78 5.22 -7.17
N VAL A 140 -34.17 5.43 -8.35
CA VAL A 140 -32.73 5.21 -8.58
C VAL A 140 -31.90 6.22 -7.79
N VAL A 141 -32.29 7.49 -7.84
CA VAL A 141 -31.68 8.59 -7.08
C VAL A 141 -31.74 8.32 -5.57
N ILE A 142 -32.92 7.96 -5.04
CA ILE A 142 -33.09 7.61 -3.63
C ILE A 142 -32.22 6.40 -3.25
N GLY A 143 -32.13 5.40 -4.15
CA GLY A 143 -31.27 4.24 -3.98
C GLY A 143 -29.80 4.61 -3.80
N TYR A 144 -29.25 5.47 -4.65
CA TYR A 144 -27.88 5.96 -4.53
C TYR A 144 -27.66 6.76 -3.24
N MET A 145 -28.57 7.67 -2.90
CA MET A 145 -28.49 8.43 -1.65
C MET A 145 -28.46 7.53 -0.42
N LYS A 146 -29.29 6.47 -0.39
CA LYS A 146 -29.30 5.50 0.71
C LYS A 146 -27.98 4.75 0.81
N GLN A 147 -27.45 4.24 -0.31
CA GLN A 147 -26.16 3.53 -0.32
C GLN A 147 -25.01 4.43 0.13
N ILE A 148 -24.98 5.70 -0.29
CA ILE A 148 -23.99 6.69 0.16
C ILE A 148 -24.10 6.90 1.68
N ASN A 149 -25.31 7.04 2.21
CA ASN A 149 -25.53 7.21 3.65
C ASN A 149 -25.09 5.96 4.43
N ASP A 150 -25.39 4.76 3.93
CA ASP A 150 -24.96 3.50 4.55
C ASP A 150 -23.42 3.40 4.61
N LEU A 151 -22.72 3.75 3.53
CA LEU A 151 -21.25 3.80 3.49
C LEU A 151 -20.69 4.89 4.43
N ALA A 152 -21.30 6.08 4.44
CA ALA A 152 -20.92 7.18 5.33
C ALA A 152 -21.00 6.79 6.81
N ASN A 153 -22.01 6.00 7.18
CA ASN A 153 -22.18 5.50 8.55
C ASN A 153 -21.22 4.35 8.90
N GLN A 154 -20.72 3.61 7.91
CA GLN A 154 -19.72 2.55 8.13
C GLN A 154 -18.31 3.10 8.35
N PHE A 155 -17.94 4.20 7.68
CA PHE A 155 -16.59 4.79 7.76
C PHE A 155 -16.07 5.01 9.19
N PRO A 156 -16.80 5.65 10.12
CA PRO A 156 -16.31 5.87 11.47
C PRO A 156 -15.98 4.57 12.22
N ASN A 157 -16.76 3.51 11.99
CA ASN A 157 -16.53 2.22 12.63
C ASN A 157 -15.28 1.53 12.06
N THR A 158 -15.07 1.62 10.75
CA THR A 158 -13.86 1.09 10.11
C THR A 158 -12.60 1.84 10.55
N ILE A 159 -12.68 3.16 10.73
CA ILE A 159 -11.56 3.97 11.28
C ILE A 159 -11.24 3.56 12.72
N LYS A 160 -12.24 3.34 13.57
CA LYS A 160 -12.01 2.82 14.93
C LYS A 160 -11.33 1.45 14.92
N ALA A 161 -11.80 0.55 14.04
CA ALA A 161 -11.19 -0.76 13.87
C ALA A 161 -9.73 -0.66 13.38
N LEU A 162 -9.43 0.31 12.51
CA LEU A 162 -8.07 0.58 12.06
C LEU A 162 -7.17 0.99 13.22
N ASN A 163 -7.59 1.96 14.03
CA ASN A 163 -6.79 2.44 15.18
C ASN A 163 -6.47 1.29 16.14
N VAL A 164 -7.45 0.43 16.45
CA VAL A 164 -7.23 -0.75 17.30
C VAL A 164 -6.25 -1.74 16.65
N ALA A 165 -6.33 -1.95 15.33
CA ALA A 165 -5.39 -2.82 14.62
C ALA A 165 -3.96 -2.24 14.61
N GLU A 166 -3.82 -0.92 14.47
CA GLU A 166 -2.52 -0.24 14.52
C GLU A 166 -1.89 -0.28 15.93
N GLU A 167 -2.69 -0.13 16.99
CA GLU A 167 -2.25 -0.33 18.38
C GLU A 167 -1.77 -1.77 18.60
N ASN A 168 -2.54 -2.77 18.16
CA ASN A 168 -2.15 -4.18 18.26
C ASN A 168 -0.85 -4.49 17.50
N LEU A 169 -0.66 -3.87 16.34
CA LEU A 169 0.57 -3.98 15.56
C LEU A 169 1.77 -3.38 16.30
N LEU A 170 1.58 -2.26 17.02
CA LEU A 170 2.63 -1.66 17.84
C LEU A 170 3.06 -2.65 18.94
N TYR A 171 2.11 -3.24 19.66
CA TYR A 171 2.40 -4.27 20.66
C TYR A 171 3.09 -5.50 20.07
N GLU A 172 2.72 -5.95 18.87
CA GLU A 172 3.43 -7.04 18.17
C GLU A 172 4.91 -6.67 17.96
N GLN A 173 5.18 -5.44 17.49
CA GLN A 173 6.54 -4.96 17.21
C GLN A 173 7.37 -4.79 18.48
N GLU A 174 6.79 -4.25 19.55
CA GLU A 174 7.45 -4.11 20.86
C GLU A 174 7.80 -5.47 21.48
N ASN A 175 6.88 -6.44 21.42
CA ASN A 175 7.11 -7.78 21.92
C ASN A 175 8.17 -8.55 21.12
N VAL A 176 8.28 -8.30 19.80
CA VAL A 176 9.36 -8.84 18.97
C VAL A 176 10.71 -8.21 19.34
N ALA A 177 10.75 -6.89 19.59
CA ALA A 177 11.97 -6.20 20.03
C ALA A 177 12.46 -6.69 21.41
N GLY A 178 11.55 -6.92 22.36
CA GLY A 178 11.88 -7.43 23.70
C GLY A 178 12.46 -8.86 23.72
N ARG A 179 12.16 -9.69 22.71
CA ARG A 179 12.75 -11.03 22.56
C ARG A 179 14.16 -11.01 21.91
N GLY A 180 14.61 -9.85 21.43
CA GLY A 180 15.91 -9.63 20.79
C GLY A 180 17.08 -9.35 21.73
N GLY A 181 16.88 -9.42 23.06
CA GLY A 181 17.97 -9.36 24.04
C GLY A 181 18.41 -7.95 24.46
N VAL A 182 17.49 -6.97 24.49
CA VAL A 182 17.71 -5.69 25.18
C VAL A 182 16.63 -5.55 26.24
N GLU A 183 17.04 -5.48 27.51
CA GLU A 183 16.15 -5.10 28.60
C GLU A 183 15.58 -3.71 28.32
N ILE A 184 14.26 -3.64 28.13
CA ILE A 184 13.54 -2.38 28.26
C ILE A 184 13.51 -2.11 29.76
N THR A 185 14.47 -1.34 30.28
CA THR A 185 14.27 -0.69 31.57
C THR A 185 13.20 0.36 31.37
N SER A 186 11.95 -0.05 31.61
CA SER A 186 10.85 0.87 31.85
C SER A 186 11.23 1.70 33.07
N SER A 187 11.74 2.91 32.81
CA SER A 187 11.96 3.92 33.84
C SER A 187 10.64 4.14 34.55
N MET A 188 10.66 3.81 35.83
CA MET A 188 9.55 3.96 36.76
C MET A 188 9.01 5.39 36.74
N ILE A 189 7.70 5.49 36.89
CA ILE A 189 7.02 6.66 37.43
C ILE A 189 7.69 6.95 38.79
N GLU A 190 8.36 8.08 38.93
CA GLU A 190 8.62 8.67 40.24
C GLU A 190 7.57 9.77 40.45
N GLU A 191 6.67 9.51 41.41
CA GLU A 191 5.89 10.53 42.11
C GLU A 191 6.78 11.33 43.07
#